data_AF-A0A948KBT0-F1
#
_entry.id   AF-A0A948KBT0-F1
#
_cell.length_a   1.000
_cell.length_b   1.000
_cell.length_c   1.000
_cell.angle_alpha   90.00
_cell.angle_beta   90.00
_cell.angle_gamma   90.00
#
_symmetry.space_group_name_H-M   'P 1'
#
loop_
_entity.id
_entity.type
_entity.pdbx_description
1 polymer ?
#
loop_
_entity_poly.entity_id
_entity_poly.type
_entity_poly.pdbx_seq_one_letter_code
_entity_poly.pdbx_strand_id
1 'polypeptide(L)'
;MTLQTKIRFTETDINAIPFSAKRARWHDNQMPGLVLDVTSKAKVFRVYKKLSGGRVPVSVTLGTYCSIAENTGCRALHTKTLAEP
;
A
#
# COMPACT_ATOMS: atom_id res chain seq x y z
N MET A 1 13.42 -19.84 -3.76
CA MET A 1 13.36 -18.87 -2.64
C MET A 1 11.94 -18.34 -2.55
N THR A 2 11.15 -18.79 -1.58
CA THR A 2 9.85 -18.19 -1.28
C THR A 2 10.08 -16.84 -0.64
N LEU A 3 9.98 -15.76 -1.42
CA LEU A 3 10.04 -14.38 -0.90
C LEU A 3 8.97 -14.27 0.19
N GLN A 4 9.41 -14.05 1.42
CA GLN A 4 8.52 -13.90 2.56
C GLN A 4 7.86 -12.52 2.44
N THR A 5 6.71 -12.45 1.76
CA THR A 5 6.02 -11.20 1.46
C THR A 5 5.17 -10.69 2.62
N LYS A 6 5.46 -11.12 3.84
CA LYS A 6 4.78 -10.68 5.07
C LYS A 6 5.76 -9.91 5.93
N ILE A 7 5.49 -8.63 6.15
CA ILE A 7 6.29 -7.76 7.00
C ILE A 7 5.37 -6.89 7.85
N ARG A 8 5.92 -6.18 8.83
CA ARG A 8 5.20 -5.06 9.45
C ARG A 8 5.34 -3.84 8.54
N PHE A 9 4.23 -3.21 8.18
CA PHE A 9 4.19 -1.99 7.38
C PHE A 9 4.54 -0.81 8.29
N THR A 10 5.84 -0.67 8.55
CA THR A 10 6.42 0.57 9.05
C THR A 10 6.91 1.41 7.88
N GLU A 11 7.01 2.72 8.05
CA GLU A 11 7.52 3.61 7.00
C GLU A 11 8.93 3.17 6.55
N THR A 12 9.79 2.83 7.50
CA THR A 12 11.16 2.35 7.26
C THR A 12 11.17 1.04 6.46
N ASP A 13 10.37 0.05 6.88
CA ASP A 13 10.32 -1.25 6.21
C ASP A 13 9.73 -1.13 4.81
N ILE A 14 8.67 -0.34 4.63
CA ILE A 14 8.06 -0.09 3.32
C ILE A 14 9.03 0.64 2.41
N ASN A 15 9.81 1.60 2.92
CA ASN A 15 10.85 2.29 2.17
C ASN A 15 11.95 1.32 1.72
N ALA A 16 12.34 0.36 2.57
CA ALA A 16 13.34 -0.65 2.25
C ALA A 16 12.88 -1.67 1.18
N ILE A 17 11.57 -1.80 0.91
CA ILE A 17 11.09 -2.69 -0.16
C ILE A 17 11.57 -2.19 -1.52
N PRO A 18 12.36 -2.97 -2.28
CA PRO A 18 12.78 -2.58 -3.61
C PRO A 18 11.59 -2.57 -4.58
N PHE A 19 11.61 -1.64 -5.54
CA PHE A 19 10.68 -1.69 -6.66
C PHE A 19 10.93 -2.96 -7.48
N SER A 20 9.86 -3.58 -7.96
CA SER A 20 9.93 -4.84 -8.70
C SER A 20 9.32 -4.65 -10.08
N ALA A 21 10.02 -5.14 -11.11
CA ALA A 21 9.53 -5.12 -12.49
C ALA A 21 8.20 -5.89 -12.65
N LYS A 22 8.03 -6.98 -11.90
CA LYS A 22 6.77 -7.71 -11.79
C LYS A 22 6.04 -7.29 -10.52
N ARG A 23 4.70 -7.23 -10.57
CA ARG A 23 3.87 -6.87 -9.41
C ARG A 23 4.16 -7.81 -8.23
N ALA A 24 4.74 -7.26 -7.17
CA ALA A 24 5.03 -7.96 -5.93
C ALA A 24 4.00 -7.53 -4.88
N ARG A 25 3.34 -8.50 -4.26
CA ARG A 25 2.32 -8.24 -3.24
C ARG A 25 2.88 -8.52 -1.87
N TRP A 26 2.91 -7.49 -1.03
CA TRP A 26 3.31 -7.56 0.36
C TRP A 26 2.07 -7.49 1.25
N HIS A 27 2.12 -8.15 2.40
CA HIS A 27 1.04 -8.22 3.37
C HIS A 27 1.53 -7.71 4.71
N ASP A 28 0.67 -6.96 5.39
CA ASP A 28 0.95 -6.52 6.75
C ASP A 28 0.74 -7.67 7.75
N ASN A 29 1.60 -7.73 8.77
CA ASN A 29 1.51 -8.74 9.82
C ASN A 29 0.58 -8.33 10.99
N GLN A 30 0.33 -7.03 11.20
CA GLN A 30 -0.51 -6.53 12.30
C GLN A 30 -1.96 -6.26 11.88
N MET A 31 -2.20 -5.94 10.61
CA MET A 31 -3.49 -5.60 10.03
C MET A 31 -3.87 -6.66 8.99
N PRO A 32 -4.66 -7.68 9.39
CA PRO A 32 -5.16 -8.69 8.47
C PRO A 32 -5.93 -8.03 7.32
N GLY A 33 -5.54 -8.37 6.08
CA GLY A 33 -6.17 -7.84 4.88
C GLY A 33 -5.53 -6.57 4.32
N LEU A 34 -4.60 -5.93 5.03
CA LEU A 34 -3.81 -4.83 4.48
C LEU A 34 -2.68 -5.37 3.59
N VAL A 35 -2.57 -4.80 2.41
CA VAL A 35 -1.73 -5.26 1.32
C VAL A 35 -1.05 -4.09 0.64
N LEU A 36 0.22 -4.26 0.30
CA LEU A 36 0.99 -3.31 -0.51
C LEU A 36 1.38 -3.98 -1.83
N ASP A 37 0.80 -3.50 -2.92
CA ASP A 37 1.20 -3.89 -4.26
C ASP A 37 2.36 -2.99 -4.71
N VAL A 38 3.54 -3.59 -4.88
CA VAL A 38 4.75 -2.93 -5.38
C VAL A 38 4.93 -3.27 -6.86
N THR A 39 4.98 -2.24 -7.68
CA THR A 39 5.24 -2.32 -9.13
C THR A 39 6.52 -1.57 -9.46
N SER A 40 6.94 -1.55 -10.72
CA SER A 40 8.10 -0.76 -11.14
C SER A 40 7.88 0.75 -11.02
N LYS A 41 6.62 1.20 -10.96
CA LYS A 41 6.25 2.62 -10.99
C LYS A 41 5.78 3.15 -9.64
N ALA A 42 5.17 2.30 -8.82
CA ALA A 42 4.49 2.74 -7.61
C ALA A 42 4.32 1.60 -6.60
N LYS A 43 4.19 2.00 -5.34
CA LYS A 43 3.77 1.18 -4.21
C LYS A 43 2.33 1.57 -3.86
N VAL A 44 1.37 0.65 -3.88
CA VAL A 44 -0.07 0.96 -3.73
C VAL A 44 -0.67 0.15 -2.59
N PHE A 45 -1.31 0.83 -1.64
CA PHE A 45 -2.02 0.15 -0.55
C PHE A 45 -3.42 -0.27 -0.94
N ARG A 46 -3.76 -1.49 -0.54
CA ARG A 46 -5.07 -2.11 -0.73
C ARG A 46 -5.49 -2.80 0.55
N VAL A 47 -6.78 -2.75 0.85
CA VAL A 47 -7.37 -3.55 1.93
C VAL A 47 -8.38 -4.50 1.32
N TYR A 48 -8.22 -5.78 1.65
CA TYR A 48 -9.24 -6.78 1.42
C TYR A 48 -10.18 -6.82 2.62
N LYS A 49 -11.37 -6.24 2.45
CA LYS A 49 -12.43 -6.28 3.45
C LYS A 49 -13.45 -7.32 3.04
N LYS A 50 -13.67 -8.32 3.89
CA LYS A 50 -14.81 -9.23 3.75
C LYS A 50 -16.04 -8.53 4.32
N LEU A 51 -17.02 -8.21 3.47
CA LEU A 51 -18.29 -7.67 3.93
C LEU A 51 -19.15 -8.81 4.50
N SER A 52 -19.85 -8.56 5.61
CA SER A 52 -20.81 -9.50 6.19
C SER A 52 -21.91 -9.80 5.15
N GLY A 53 -21.97 -11.05 4.68
CA GLY A 53 -22.91 -11.49 3.64
C GLY A 53 -22.32 -11.61 2.23
N GLY A 54 -21.11 -11.09 1.99
CA GLY A 54 -20.41 -11.23 0.70
C GLY A 54 -19.59 -12.53 0.61
N ARG A 55 -19.78 -13.32 -0.45
CA ARG A 55 -18.93 -14.49 -0.74
C ARG A 55 -17.50 -14.11 -1.13
N VAL A 56 -17.29 -12.91 -1.67
CA VAL A 56 -15.99 -12.45 -2.20
C VAL A 56 -15.48 -11.27 -1.37
N PRO A 57 -14.20 -11.23 -0.96
CA PRO A 57 -13.62 -10.06 -0.29
C PRO A 57 -13.56 -8.88 -1.26
N VAL A 58 -13.97 -7.71 -0.80
CA VAL A 58 -13.90 -6.46 -1.56
C VAL A 58 -12.50 -5.88 -1.43
N SER A 59 -11.87 -5.58 -2.56
CA SER A 59 -10.58 -4.91 -2.62
C SER A 59 -10.78 -3.40 -2.69
N VAL A 60 -10.47 -2.69 -1.61
CA VAL A 60 -10.50 -1.22 -1.58
C VAL A 60 -9.07 -0.71 -1.73
N THR A 61 -8.82 0.15 -2.72
CA THR A 61 -7.52 0.82 -2.85
C THR A 61 -7.51 2.02 -1.91
N LEU A 62 -6.59 2.02 -0.95
CA LEU A 62 -6.46 3.12 0.03
C LEU A 62 -5.71 4.32 -0.54
N GLY A 63 -4.77 4.07 -1.47
CA GLY A 63 -3.97 5.11 -2.09
C GLY A 63 -2.59 4.63 -2.48
N THR A 64 -1.85 5.49 -3.17
CA THR A 64 -0.45 5.24 -3.53
C THR A 64 0.44 5.66 -2.39
N TYR A 65 1.33 4.77 -1.95
CA TYR A 65 2.38 5.12 -1.02
C TYR A 65 3.39 6.02 -1.72
N CYS A 66 3.52 7.23 -1.20
CA CYS A 66 4.54 8.17 -1.64
C CYS A 66 5.63 8.20 -0.59
N SER A 67 6.73 7.49 -0.88
CA SER A 67 7.94 7.60 -0.07
C SER A 67 8.46 9.03 -0.24
N ILE A 68 8.58 9.76 0.86
CA ILE A 68 8.97 11.18 0.93
C ILE A 68 10.42 11.41 0.44
N ALA A 69 11.11 10.37 -0.03
CA ALA A 69 12.50 10.46 -0.44
C ALA A 69 12.75 11.42 -1.61
N GLU A 70 11.80 11.65 -2.52
CA GLU A 70 11.97 12.67 -3.56
C GLU A 70 10.68 13.42 -3.87
N ASN A 71 10.68 14.70 -3.48
CA ASN A 71 9.85 15.78 -4.01
C ASN A 71 8.42 15.92 -3.43
N THR A 72 8.29 16.87 -2.49
CA THR A 72 7.26 17.90 -2.22
C THR A 72 5.83 17.79 -2.80
N GLY A 73 5.59 17.08 -3.91
CA GLY A 73 4.29 16.98 -4.59
C GLY A 73 3.23 16.09 -3.90
N CYS A 74 3.62 15.09 -3.10
CA CYS A 74 2.65 14.17 -2.50
C CYS A 74 1.96 14.72 -1.23
N ARG A 75 2.66 15.55 -0.43
CA ARG A 75 2.03 16.28 0.69
C ARG A 75 0.95 17.23 0.18
N ALA A 76 1.19 17.85 -0.99
CA ALA A 76 0.22 18.72 -1.63
C ALA A 76 -1.04 17.97 -2.12
N LEU A 77 -0.95 16.68 -2.44
CA LEU A 77 -2.13 15.88 -2.80
C LEU A 77 -2.95 15.49 -1.57
N HIS A 78 -2.31 15.14 -0.44
CA HIS A 78 -3.02 14.81 0.80
C HIS A 78 -3.71 16.02 1.43
N THR A 79 -3.10 17.20 1.40
CA THR A 79 -3.77 18.43 1.85
C THR A 79 -4.89 18.86 0.90
N LYS A 80 -4.79 18.57 -0.41
CA LYS A 80 -5.88 18.84 -1.36
C LYS A 80 -7.08 17.92 -1.21
N THR A 81 -6.91 16.69 -0.74
CA THR A 81 -8.05 15.77 -0.48
C THR A 81 -8.74 16.05 0.86
N LEU A 82 -8.10 16.79 1.76
CA LEU A 82 -8.65 17.17 3.08
C LEU A 82 -9.05 18.65 3.19
N ALA A 83 -8.73 19.47 2.17
CA ALA A 83 -9.10 20.88 2.10
C ALA A 83 -9.94 21.14 0.84
N GLU A 84 -11.17 20.65 0.84
CA GLU A 84 -12.28 21.37 0.21
C GLU A 84 -13.34 21.67 1.29
N PRO A 85 -13.82 22.92 1.41
CA PRO A 85 -15.01 23.26 2.18
C PRO A 85 -16.30 22.78 1.51
#